data_AF-A0A259N306-F1
#
_entry.id   AF-A0A259N306-F1
#
_cell.length_a   1.000
_cell.length_b   1.000
_cell.length_c   1.000
_cell.angle_alpha   90.00
_cell.angle_beta   90.00
_cell.angle_gamma   90.00
#
_symmetry.space_group_name_H-M   'P 1'
#
loop_
_entity.id
_entity.type
_entity.pdbx_description
1 polymer ?
#
loop_
_entity_poly.entity_id
_entity_poly.type
_entity_poly.pdbx_seq_one_letter_code
_entity_poly.pdbx_strand_id
1 'polypeptide(L)'
;GRQILRKRAMDEGIQLGSFIESLLKHPPHRVEGTAVFLTAHVDYLPVSFLHNLKHNHVLHERVFFLKVSIWDVPYINDEDRITMKDLGGNIHVVRAVYGFKETPDMGTIIHLIEKTFGMKFDLMNTSFFLSRDTIIPSAIPGMAIWRERLFCWMYQNAARQSDFFRIPANRLVELGAKVEI
;
A
#
# COMPACT_ATOMS: atom_id res chain seq x y z
N GLY A 1 -11.22 15.47 -7.94
CA GLY A 1 -11.31 14.50 -6.83
C GLY A 1 -10.00 13.74 -6.75
N ARG A 2 -9.88 12.61 -7.45
CA ARG A 2 -8.67 11.76 -7.43
C ARG A 2 -7.35 12.48 -7.76
N GLN A 3 -7.33 13.38 -8.73
CA GLN A 3 -6.11 14.16 -9.03
C GLN A 3 -5.68 15.07 -7.87
N ILE A 4 -6.63 15.67 -7.14
CA ILE A 4 -6.36 16.55 -6.00
C ILE A 4 -5.81 15.74 -4.82
N LEU A 5 -6.42 14.59 -4.51
CA LEU A 5 -5.91 13.65 -3.52
C LEU A 5 -4.49 13.20 -3.82
N ARG A 6 -4.24 12.80 -5.06
CA ARG A 6 -2.92 12.35 -5.50
C ARG A 6 -1.89 13.46 -5.35
N LYS A 7 -2.26 14.70 -5.69
CA LYS A 7 -1.38 15.85 -5.52
C LYS A 7 -1.07 16.10 -4.03
N ARG A 8 -2.08 16.16 -3.16
CA ARG A 8 -1.86 16.32 -1.71
C ARG A 8 -1.02 15.20 -1.11
N ALA A 9 -1.29 13.95 -1.47
CA ALA A 9 -0.49 12.81 -1.02
C ALA A 9 0.98 12.87 -1.47
N MET A 10 1.28 13.54 -2.58
CA MET A 10 2.66 13.78 -3.03
C MET A 10 3.28 15.01 -2.34
N ASP A 11 2.53 16.10 -2.19
CA ASP A 11 2.99 17.35 -1.57
C ASP A 11 3.25 17.18 -0.05
N GLU A 12 2.43 16.37 0.63
CA GLU A 12 2.55 16.05 2.07
C GLU A 12 3.28 14.71 2.32
N GLY A 13 3.62 13.99 1.26
CA GLY A 13 4.17 12.64 1.33
C GLY A 13 5.63 12.63 1.78
N ILE A 14 5.94 11.77 2.75
CA ILE A 14 7.34 11.50 3.15
C ILE A 14 7.96 10.52 2.15
N GLN A 15 9.13 10.87 1.61
CA GLN A 15 9.87 9.99 0.70
C GLN A 15 10.28 8.69 1.39
N LEU A 16 9.96 7.57 0.75
CA LEU A 16 10.18 6.24 1.30
C LEU A 16 11.67 5.96 1.49
N GLY A 17 12.49 6.18 0.47
CA GLY A 17 13.93 5.84 0.51
C GLY A 17 14.67 6.53 1.66
N SER A 18 14.57 7.87 1.73
CA SER A 18 15.27 8.66 2.75
C SER A 18 14.77 8.36 4.18
N PHE A 19 13.48 8.07 4.33
CA PHE A 19 12.93 7.66 5.62
C PHE A 19 13.47 6.30 6.05
N ILE A 20 13.50 5.31 5.15
CA ILE A 20 14.02 3.97 5.47
C ILE A 20 15.50 4.03 5.82
N GLU A 21 16.32 4.79 5.09
CA GLU A 21 17.73 5.01 5.43
C GLU A 21 17.90 5.59 6.85
N SER A 22 17.04 6.55 7.22
CA SER A 22 17.06 7.15 8.56
C SER A 22 16.57 6.19 9.64
N LEU A 23 15.52 5.43 9.35
CA LEU A 23 14.95 4.42 10.24
C LEU A 23 15.96 3.31 10.54
N LEU A 24 16.74 2.87 9.54
CA LEU A 24 17.73 1.81 9.72
C LEU A 24 18.95 2.23 10.57
N LYS A 25 19.21 3.54 10.75
CA LYS A 25 20.24 4.03 11.68
C LYS A 25 19.83 3.83 13.14
N HIS A 26 18.55 3.97 13.43
CA HIS A 26 17.97 3.78 14.76
C HIS A 26 16.71 2.92 14.64
N PRO A 27 16.85 1.62 14.36
CA PRO A 27 15.72 0.76 14.08
C PRO A 27 14.88 0.59 15.35
N PRO A 28 13.54 0.63 15.23
CA PRO A 28 12.65 0.29 16.33
C PRO A 28 12.75 -1.21 16.64
N HIS A 29 12.02 -1.66 17.66
CA HIS A 29 12.00 -3.07 18.02
C HIS A 29 11.53 -3.92 16.84
N ARG A 30 12.31 -4.96 16.50
CA ARG A 30 11.94 -5.91 15.44
C ARG A 30 11.19 -7.10 16.02
N VAL A 31 10.08 -7.46 15.39
CA VAL A 31 9.29 -8.64 15.72
C VAL A 31 9.33 -9.64 14.58
N GLU A 32 9.19 -10.92 14.91
CA GLU A 32 9.15 -12.01 13.94
C GLU A 32 8.01 -11.85 12.94
N GLY A 33 8.22 -12.42 11.75
CA GLY A 33 7.21 -12.48 10.70
C GLY A 33 7.37 -11.44 9.59
N THR A 34 6.41 -11.46 8.67
CA THR A 34 6.42 -10.64 7.45
C THR A 34 5.25 -9.67 7.45
N ALA A 35 5.52 -8.39 7.17
CA ALA A 35 4.47 -7.40 6.97
C ALA A 35 4.44 -6.92 5.53
N VAL A 36 3.26 -6.98 4.92
CA VAL A 36 3.01 -6.46 3.57
C VAL A 36 2.13 -5.22 3.68
N PHE A 37 2.70 -4.05 3.44
CA PHE A 37 2.00 -2.77 3.42
C PHE A 37 1.57 -2.44 2.00
N LEU A 38 0.27 -2.40 1.75
CA LEU A 38 -0.24 -1.95 0.45
C LEU A 38 -0.09 -0.44 0.34
N THR A 39 0.42 0.02 -0.81
CA THR A 39 0.65 1.44 -1.08
C THR A 39 0.13 1.85 -2.46
N ALA A 40 -0.39 3.07 -2.55
CA ALA A 40 -0.76 3.70 -3.82
C ALA A 40 0.48 4.17 -4.61
N HIS A 41 1.60 4.43 -3.94
CA HIS A 41 2.82 5.00 -4.51
C HIS A 41 4.07 4.31 -3.96
N VAL A 42 5.04 4.03 -4.85
CA VAL A 42 6.28 3.33 -4.47
C VAL A 42 7.32 4.28 -3.86
N ASP A 43 7.20 5.58 -4.12
CA ASP A 43 8.21 6.56 -3.73
C ASP A 43 7.90 7.21 -2.37
N TYR A 44 6.68 7.01 -1.85
CA TYR A 44 6.18 7.63 -0.62
C TYR A 44 5.74 6.57 0.40
N LEU A 45 5.90 6.89 1.68
CA LEU A 45 5.49 6.01 2.77
C LEU A 45 3.96 5.83 2.79
N PRO A 46 3.46 4.58 2.90
CA PRO A 46 2.05 4.38 3.18
C PRO A 46 1.71 4.82 4.61
N VAL A 47 0.54 5.42 4.79
CA VAL A 47 0.06 5.92 6.09
C VAL A 47 -0.05 4.79 7.11
N SER A 48 -0.42 3.57 6.68
CA SER A 48 -0.50 2.38 7.53
C SER A 48 0.84 2.03 8.16
N PHE A 49 1.96 2.22 7.45
CA PHE A 49 3.29 1.99 7.99
C PHE A 49 3.67 3.03 9.04
N LEU A 50 3.38 4.30 8.78
CA LEU A 50 3.60 5.38 9.75
C LEU A 50 2.78 5.16 11.03
N HIS A 51 1.51 4.79 10.89
CA HIS A 51 0.65 4.48 12.04
C HIS A 51 1.15 3.28 12.83
N ASN A 52 1.59 2.20 12.16
CA ASN A 52 2.19 1.06 12.83
C ASN A 52 3.42 1.47 13.65
N LEU A 53 4.33 2.25 13.07
CA LEU A 53 5.51 2.74 13.80
C LEU A 53 5.14 3.68 14.96
N LYS A 54 4.15 4.56 14.76
CA LYS A 54 3.73 5.55 15.77
C LYS A 54 3.06 4.91 16.99
N HIS A 55 2.27 3.85 16.78
CA HIS A 55 1.43 3.28 17.84
C HIS A 55 1.96 1.95 18.38
N ASN A 56 2.50 1.10 17.51
CA ASN A 56 3.02 -0.21 17.93
C ASN A 56 4.51 -0.16 18.23
N HIS A 57 5.23 0.85 17.72
CA HIS A 57 6.69 0.99 17.89
C HIS A 57 7.48 -0.23 17.43
N VAL A 58 6.98 -0.93 16.41
CA VAL A 58 7.47 -2.22 15.96
C VAL A 58 7.69 -2.24 14.45
N LEU A 59 8.79 -2.86 14.02
CA LEU A 59 9.10 -3.20 12.63
C LEU A 59 9.12 -4.73 12.49
N HIS A 60 8.55 -5.28 11.42
CA HIS A 60 8.62 -6.74 11.23
C HIS A 60 10.00 -7.12 10.68
N GLU A 61 10.43 -8.36 10.88
CA GLU A 61 11.70 -8.88 10.35
C GLU A 61 11.82 -8.69 8.84
N ARG A 62 10.71 -8.87 8.11
CA ARG A 62 10.62 -8.64 6.67
C ARG A 62 9.46 -7.70 6.36
N VAL A 63 9.73 -6.66 5.58
CA VAL A 63 8.72 -5.66 5.21
C VAL A 63 8.66 -5.52 3.70
N PHE A 64 7.45 -5.62 3.17
CA PHE A 64 7.17 -5.43 1.75
C PHE A 64 6.21 -4.26 1.56
N PHE A 65 6.63 -3.25 0.80
CA PHE A 65 5.74 -2.20 0.29
C PHE A 65 5.21 -2.64 -1.07
N LEU A 66 3.95 -3.05 -1.12
CA LEU A 66 3.33 -3.58 -2.33
C LEU A 66 2.46 -2.53 -3.01
N LYS A 67 2.80 -2.19 -4.26
CA LYS A 67 1.92 -1.43 -5.16
C LYS A 67 1.33 -2.35 -6.21
N VAL A 68 0.01 -2.40 -6.30
CA VAL A 68 -0.69 -3.05 -7.41
C VAL A 68 -1.17 -2.00 -8.40
N SER A 69 -0.82 -2.16 -9.68
CA SER A 69 -1.19 -1.23 -10.75
C SER A 69 -1.97 -1.95 -11.84
N ILE A 70 -3.08 -1.36 -12.27
CA ILE A 70 -3.85 -1.83 -13.41
C ILE A 70 -3.48 -0.96 -14.62
N TRP A 71 -3.04 -1.58 -15.71
CA TRP A 71 -2.66 -0.93 -16.96
C TRP A 71 -3.79 -1.03 -17.99
N ASP A 72 -3.80 -0.11 -18.94
CA ASP A 72 -4.79 -0.03 -20.01
C ASP A 72 -4.45 -0.99 -21.17
N VAL A 73 -4.20 -2.25 -20.81
CA VAL A 73 -3.99 -3.38 -21.72
C VAL A 73 -4.78 -4.57 -21.18
N PRO A 74 -5.28 -5.48 -22.03
CA PRO A 74 -6.14 -6.57 -21.55
C PRO A 74 -5.40 -7.53 -20.61
N TYR A 75 -4.14 -7.86 -20.92
CA TYR A 75 -3.28 -8.78 -20.16
C TYR A 75 -1.84 -8.27 -20.15
N ILE A 76 -1.10 -8.65 -19.11
CA ILE A 76 0.33 -8.35 -18.95
C ILE A 76 1.14 -9.64 -19.09
N ASN A 77 2.31 -9.56 -19.72
CA ASN A 77 3.25 -10.68 -19.80
C ASN A 77 3.80 -11.00 -18.41
N ASP A 78 4.03 -12.28 -18.12
CA ASP A 78 4.48 -12.71 -16.79
C ASP A 78 5.83 -12.12 -16.38
N GLU A 79 6.70 -11.81 -17.35
CA GLU A 79 8.01 -11.18 -17.12
C GLU A 79 7.90 -9.73 -16.64
N ASP A 80 6.87 -9.00 -17.09
CA ASP A 80 6.62 -7.59 -16.74
C ASP A 80 5.72 -7.45 -15.52
N ARG A 81 5.15 -8.56 -15.06
CA ARG A 81 4.10 -8.59 -14.02
C ARG A 81 4.61 -8.16 -12.66
N ILE A 82 5.89 -8.40 -12.35
CA ILE A 82 6.43 -8.10 -11.03
C ILE A 82 7.84 -7.52 -11.10
N THR A 83 8.04 -6.44 -10.34
CA THR A 83 9.37 -5.86 -10.12
C THR A 83 9.57 -5.64 -8.64
N MET A 84 10.82 -5.77 -8.19
CA MET A 84 11.19 -5.60 -6.79
C MET A 84 12.46 -4.79 -6.67
N LYS A 85 12.48 -3.88 -5.70
CA LYS A 85 13.64 -3.10 -5.28
C LYS A 85 13.93 -3.38 -3.81
N ASP A 86 15.18 -3.68 -3.49
CA ASP A 86 15.66 -3.78 -2.11
C ASP A 86 16.03 -2.39 -1.57
N LEU A 87 15.57 -2.06 -0.37
CA LEU A 87 15.91 -0.84 0.36
C LEU A 87 16.86 -1.11 1.54
N GLY A 88 17.26 -2.37 1.75
CA GLY A 88 18.13 -2.80 2.85
C GLY A 88 17.36 -3.18 4.12
N GLY A 89 18.01 -3.98 4.96
CA GLY A 89 17.43 -4.42 6.25
C GLY A 89 16.16 -5.26 6.10
N ASN A 90 16.05 -6.08 5.04
CA ASN A 90 14.88 -6.88 4.69
C ASN A 90 13.61 -6.05 4.39
N ILE A 91 13.81 -4.86 3.84
CA ILE A 91 12.73 -3.95 3.44
C ILE A 91 12.74 -3.88 1.92
N HIS A 92 11.62 -4.25 1.30
CA HIS A 92 11.51 -4.36 -0.14
C HIS A 92 10.33 -3.54 -0.65
N VAL A 93 10.47 -2.98 -1.85
CA VAL A 93 9.38 -2.35 -2.60
C VAL A 93 9.04 -3.26 -3.77
N VAL A 94 7.80 -3.71 -3.83
CA VAL A 94 7.30 -4.58 -4.87
C VAL A 94 6.24 -3.85 -5.66
N ARG A 95 6.32 -3.93 -6.99
CA ARG A 95 5.28 -3.46 -7.89
C ARG A 95 4.75 -4.65 -8.67
N ALA A 96 3.46 -4.92 -8.51
CA ALA A 96 2.72 -5.86 -9.31
C ALA A 96 1.86 -5.12 -10.35
N VAL A 97 1.88 -5.59 -11.59
CA VAL A 97 1.19 -4.97 -12.72
C VAL A 97 0.22 -5.97 -13.33
N TYR A 98 -0.99 -5.51 -13.62
CA TYR A 98 -2.08 -6.32 -14.19
C TYR A 98 -2.76 -5.55 -15.31
N GLY A 99 -3.27 -6.27 -16.31
CA GLY A 99 -4.16 -5.73 -17.32
C GLY A 99 -5.59 -5.55 -16.80
N PHE A 100 -6.41 -4.78 -17.52
CA PHE A 100 -7.78 -4.46 -17.10
C PHE A 100 -8.74 -5.65 -17.13
N LYS A 101 -8.40 -6.76 -17.82
CA LYS A 101 -9.18 -8.01 -17.79
C LYS A 101 -8.70 -9.00 -16.73
N GLU A 102 -7.68 -8.64 -15.96
CA GLU A 102 -7.13 -9.51 -14.92
C GLU A 102 -7.64 -9.08 -13.54
N THR A 103 -7.80 -10.06 -12.66
CA THR A 103 -8.15 -9.81 -11.26
C THR A 103 -6.91 -10.08 -10.41
N PRO A 104 -6.27 -9.03 -9.87
CA PRO A 104 -5.19 -9.16 -8.90
C PRO A 104 -5.62 -10.02 -7.70
N ASP A 105 -4.72 -10.91 -7.28
CA ASP A 105 -4.93 -11.83 -6.17
C ASP A 105 -3.64 -11.90 -5.35
N MET A 106 -3.75 -11.78 -4.02
CA MET A 106 -2.56 -11.69 -3.17
C MET A 106 -1.78 -12.99 -3.09
N GLY A 107 -2.45 -14.14 -3.14
CA GLY A 107 -1.79 -15.43 -3.21
C GLY A 107 -0.95 -15.55 -4.48
N THR A 108 -1.50 -15.12 -5.61
CA THR A 108 -0.81 -15.08 -6.90
C THR A 108 0.39 -14.13 -6.87
N ILE A 109 0.25 -12.92 -6.31
CA ILE A 109 1.35 -11.97 -6.17
C ILE A 109 2.48 -12.57 -5.32
N ILE A 110 2.14 -13.17 -4.18
CA ILE A 110 3.14 -13.80 -3.29
C ILE A 110 3.85 -14.94 -4.01
N HIS A 111 3.12 -15.82 -4.68
CA HIS A 111 3.70 -16.91 -5.46
C HIS A 111 4.66 -16.40 -6.54
N LEU A 112 4.34 -15.29 -7.21
CA LEU A 112 5.22 -14.64 -8.18
C LEU A 112 6.48 -14.08 -7.53
N ILE A 113 6.40 -13.50 -6.33
CA ILE A 113 7.59 -13.05 -5.58
C ILE A 113 8.48 -14.24 -5.25
N GLU A 114 7.89 -15.34 -4.72
CA GLU A 114 8.61 -16.56 -4.36
C GLU A 114 9.35 -17.15 -5.57
N LYS A 115 8.64 -17.27 -6.70
CA LYS A 115 9.17 -17.86 -7.93
C LYS A 115 10.26 -16.99 -8.56
N THR A 116 10.07 -15.67 -8.59
CA THR A 116 10.94 -14.75 -9.34
C THR A 116 12.18 -14.35 -8.53
N PHE A 117 12.05 -14.18 -7.22
CA PHE A 117 13.12 -13.67 -6.35
C PHE A 117 13.61 -14.68 -5.31
N GLY A 118 13.09 -15.91 -5.30
CA GLY A 118 13.51 -16.97 -4.37
C GLY A 118 13.14 -16.71 -2.91
N MET A 119 12.23 -15.76 -2.65
CA MET A 119 11.87 -15.32 -1.32
C MET A 119 10.64 -16.06 -0.80
N LYS A 120 10.83 -17.11 0.00
CA LYS A 120 9.72 -17.88 0.59
C LYS A 120 8.84 -17.02 1.49
N PHE A 121 7.53 -17.18 1.43
CA PHE A 121 6.57 -16.57 2.35
C PHE A 121 5.92 -17.65 3.20
N ASP A 122 5.72 -17.35 4.47
CA ASP A 122 4.77 -18.07 5.29
C ASP A 122 3.52 -17.22 5.44
N LEU A 123 2.45 -17.59 4.73
CA LEU A 123 1.17 -16.88 4.79
C LEU A 123 0.59 -16.86 6.22
N MET A 124 0.91 -17.87 7.04
CA MET A 124 0.50 -17.92 8.45
C MET A 124 1.36 -17.03 9.34
N ASN A 125 2.47 -16.49 8.85
CA ASN A 125 3.28 -15.50 9.54
C ASN A 125 3.37 -14.18 8.76
N THR A 126 2.43 -13.96 7.83
CA THR A 126 2.35 -12.74 7.02
C THR A 126 1.11 -11.94 7.40
N SER A 127 1.33 -10.68 7.78
CA SER A 127 0.29 -9.71 8.09
C SER A 127 0.17 -8.69 6.97
N PHE A 128 -1.06 -8.45 6.50
CA PHE A 128 -1.34 -7.50 5.41
C PHE A 128 -1.92 -6.22 5.99
N PHE A 129 -1.23 -5.11 5.75
CA PHE A 129 -1.63 -3.80 6.22
C PHE A 129 -2.18 -2.97 5.06
N LEU A 130 -3.43 -2.53 5.18
CA LEU A 130 -4.03 -1.59 4.24
C LEU A 130 -4.32 -0.26 4.93
N SER A 131 -4.04 0.81 4.20
CA SER A 131 -4.54 2.13 4.55
C SER A 131 -5.95 2.31 4.02
N ARG A 132 -6.86 2.75 4.88
CA ARG A 132 -8.18 3.23 4.47
C ARG A 132 -8.26 4.73 4.71
N ASP A 133 -8.05 5.50 3.67
CA ASP A 133 -8.23 6.94 3.73
C ASP A 133 -9.74 7.24 3.74
N THR A 134 -10.25 7.70 4.88
CA THR A 134 -11.62 8.22 4.98
C THR A 134 -11.59 9.67 4.58
N ILE A 135 -12.16 9.96 3.41
CA ILE A 135 -12.21 11.31 2.87
C ILE A 135 -13.32 12.10 3.54
N ILE A 136 -12.95 13.23 4.13
CA ILE A 136 -13.86 14.18 4.77
C ILE A 136 -13.82 15.49 3.98
N PRO A 137 -14.97 16.09 3.63
CA PRO A 137 -15.00 17.39 2.97
C PRO A 137 -14.51 18.49 3.93
N SER A 138 -13.62 19.35 3.46
CA SER A 138 -13.04 20.47 4.22
C SER A 138 -13.20 21.77 3.44
N ALA A 139 -13.16 22.91 4.14
CA ALA A 139 -13.31 24.24 3.51
C ALA A 139 -12.03 24.71 2.78
N ILE A 140 -11.04 23.83 2.64
CA ILE A 140 -9.73 24.12 2.04
C ILE A 140 -9.91 24.27 0.53
N PRO A 141 -9.38 25.33 -0.11
CA PRO A 141 -9.61 25.58 -1.53
C PRO A 141 -9.06 24.44 -2.39
N GLY A 142 -9.95 23.77 -3.13
CA GLY A 142 -9.58 22.71 -4.08
C GLY A 142 -10.71 22.33 -5.04
N MET A 143 -11.97 22.40 -4.59
CA MET A 143 -13.14 22.11 -5.41
C MET A 143 -14.38 22.87 -4.89
N ALA A 144 -15.43 23.01 -5.72
CA ALA A 144 -16.71 23.53 -5.22
C ALA A 144 -17.33 22.55 -4.21
N ILE A 145 -17.84 23.06 -3.08
CA ILE A 145 -18.36 22.27 -1.93
C ILE A 145 -19.35 21.18 -2.34
N TRP A 146 -20.24 21.45 -3.32
CA TRP A 146 -21.21 20.46 -3.79
C TRP A 146 -20.54 19.26 -4.50
N ARG A 147 -19.46 19.52 -5.26
CA ARG A 147 -18.69 18.46 -5.92
C ARG A 147 -17.87 17.66 -4.92
N GLU A 148 -17.38 18.28 -3.85
CA GLU A 148 -16.69 17.59 -2.76
C GLU A 148 -17.63 16.64 -2.03
N ARG A 149 -18.85 17.09 -1.71
CA ARG A 149 -19.87 16.24 -1.09
C ARG A 149 -20.22 15.03 -1.97
N LEU A 150 -20.44 15.24 -3.27
CA LEU A 150 -20.70 14.15 -4.21
C LEU A 150 -19.50 13.19 -4.30
N PHE A 151 -18.29 13.73 -4.39
CA PHE A 151 -17.08 12.92 -4.47
C PHE A 151 -16.84 12.10 -3.19
N CYS A 152 -17.04 12.69 -2.01
CA CYS A 152 -16.95 11.99 -0.73
C CYS A 152 -17.98 10.86 -0.66
N TRP A 153 -19.22 11.13 -1.06
CA TRP A 153 -20.27 10.11 -1.09
C TRP A 153 -19.91 8.96 -2.05
N MET A 154 -19.47 9.25 -3.27
CA MET A 154 -19.03 8.24 -4.22
C MET A 154 -17.84 7.42 -3.71
N TYR A 155 -16.87 8.08 -3.07
CA TYR A 155 -15.66 7.43 -2.57
C TYR A 155 -15.95 6.51 -1.38
N GLN A 156 -16.83 6.93 -0.46
CA GLN A 156 -17.25 6.10 0.67
C GLN A 156 -18.06 4.86 0.25
N ASN A 157 -18.77 4.95 -0.88
CA ASN A 157 -19.55 3.85 -1.46
C ASN A 157 -18.77 3.01 -2.50
N ALA A 158 -17.51 3.36 -2.79
CA ALA A 158 -16.69 2.57 -3.70
C ALA A 158 -16.31 1.22 -3.05
N ALA A 159 -16.19 0.17 -3.89
CA ALA A 159 -15.74 -1.15 -3.45
C ALA A 159 -14.39 -1.06 -2.72
N ARG A 160 -14.21 -1.87 -1.66
CA ARG A 160 -12.97 -1.82 -0.86
C ARG A 160 -11.82 -2.45 -1.65
N GLN A 161 -10.62 -1.91 -1.46
CA GLN A 161 -9.42 -2.50 -2.05
C GLN A 161 -9.14 -3.89 -1.48
N SER A 162 -9.44 -4.14 -0.19
CA SER A 162 -9.30 -5.44 0.47
C SER A 162 -10.21 -6.52 -0.15
N ASP A 163 -11.44 -6.16 -0.53
CA ASP A 163 -12.39 -7.07 -1.19
C ASP A 163 -11.87 -7.57 -2.55
N PHE A 164 -11.01 -6.78 -3.20
CA PHE A 164 -10.47 -7.07 -4.51
C PHE A 164 -9.29 -8.04 -4.48
N PHE A 165 -8.54 -8.07 -3.37
CA PHE A 165 -7.28 -8.79 -3.25
C PHE A 165 -7.37 -10.19 -2.62
N ARG A 166 -8.59 -10.63 -2.24
CA ARG A 166 -8.89 -11.94 -1.62
C ARG A 166 -7.98 -12.26 -0.42
N ILE A 167 -7.65 -11.26 0.38
CA ILE A 167 -6.81 -11.45 1.56
C ILE A 167 -7.60 -12.19 2.65
N PRO A 168 -7.04 -13.22 3.29
CA PRO A 168 -7.68 -13.87 4.44
C PRO A 168 -7.98 -12.85 5.56
N ALA A 169 -9.24 -12.77 5.98
CA ALA A 169 -9.71 -11.75 6.92
C ALA A 169 -8.98 -11.76 8.27
N ASN A 170 -8.50 -12.93 8.72
CA ASN A 170 -7.74 -13.11 9.96
C ASN A 170 -6.30 -12.57 9.90
N ARG A 171 -5.81 -12.15 8.73
CA ARG A 171 -4.46 -11.59 8.53
C ARG A 171 -4.50 -10.14 8.02
N LEU A 172 -5.69 -9.59 7.91
CA LEU A 172 -5.93 -8.25 7.42
C LEU A 172 -5.94 -7.26 8.58
N VAL A 173 -5.03 -6.29 8.54
CA VAL A 173 -5.02 -5.15 9.46
C VAL A 173 -5.34 -3.89 8.65
N GLU A 174 -6.56 -3.39 8.80
CA GLU A 174 -6.95 -2.11 8.21
C GLU A 174 -6.66 -0.97 9.19
N LEU A 175 -5.74 -0.08 8.83
CA LEU A 175 -5.43 1.13 9.59
C LEU A 175 -6.06 2.33 8.88
N GLY A 176 -7.13 2.86 9.46
CA GLY A 176 -7.83 4.02 8.94
C GLY A 176 -7.11 5.33 9.26
N ALA A 177 -7.09 6.25 8.29
CA ALA A 177 -6.70 7.65 8.49
C ALA A 177 -7.82 8.56 7.97
N LYS A 178 -8.04 9.71 8.63
CA LYS A 178 -8.97 10.73 8.13
C LYS A 178 -8.18 11.72 7.27
N VAL A 179 -8.59 11.87 6.01
CA VAL A 179 -7.95 12.78 5.06
C VAL A 179 -8.98 13.84 4.65
N GLU A 180 -8.62 15.11 4.78
CA GLU A 180 -9.46 16.23 4.37
C GLU A 180 -9.25 16.55 2.88
N ILE A 181 -10.35 16.76 2.14
CA ILE A 181 -10.36 17.30 0.76
C ILE A 181 -10.90 18.72 0.79
#